data_AF-A0A091TB29-F1
#
_entry.id   AF-A0A091TB29-F1
#
_cell.length_a   1.000
_cell.length_b   1.000
_cell.length_c   1.000
_cell.angle_alpha   90.00
_cell.angle_beta   90.00
_cell.angle_gamma   90.00
#
_symmetry.space_group_name_H-M   'P 1'
#
loop_
_entity.id
_entity.type
_entity.pdbx_description
1 polymer ?
#
loop_
_entity_poly.entity_id
_entity_poly.type
_entity_poly.pdbx_seq_one_letter_code
_entity_poly.pdbx_strand_id
1 'polypeptide(L)'
;QVTLSIFELASAAGITCEVDPALVNVLTGSKTDGSSPEEDYKVACLLLVFVAVSLPLLASDPASVYQCYNNNIHCLAKAIIHVSAALFTVHNKNIETHLKEFLL
;
A
#
# COMPACT_ATOMS: atom_id res chain seq x y z
N GLN A 1 13.54 -12.73 -2.40
CA GLN A 1 13.02 -13.96 -1.76
C GLN A 1 13.58 -14.17 -0.35
N VAL A 2 14.91 -14.15 -0.14
CA VAL A 2 15.53 -14.32 1.20
C VAL A 2 15.04 -13.28 2.23
N THR A 3 14.86 -12.02 1.82
CA THR A 3 14.40 -10.94 2.73
C THR A 3 12.98 -11.16 3.25
N LEU A 4 12.07 -11.72 2.45
CA LEU A 4 10.67 -11.94 2.85
C LEU A 4 10.56 -13.02 3.93
N SER A 5 11.37 -14.08 3.86
CA SER A 5 11.41 -15.13 4.88
C SER A 5 11.91 -14.63 6.25
N ILE A 6 12.82 -13.63 6.24
CA ILE A 6 13.25 -12.95 7.48
C ILE A 6 12.10 -12.10 8.04
N PHE A 7 11.38 -11.38 7.17
CA PHE A 7 10.21 -10.60 7.57
C PHE A 7 9.07 -11.47 8.09
N GLU A 8 8.86 -12.67 7.55
CA GLU A 8 7.88 -13.63 8.07
C GLU A 8 8.21 -14.03 9.51
N LEU A 9 9.47 -14.39 9.78
CA LEU A 9 9.92 -14.74 11.12
C LEU A 9 9.82 -13.55 12.08
N ALA A 10 10.24 -12.36 11.66
CA ALA A 10 10.16 -11.15 12.47
C ALA A 10 8.70 -10.77 12.78
N SER A 11 7.82 -10.81 11.77
CA SER A 11 6.38 -10.52 11.93
C SER A 11 5.71 -11.53 12.87
N ALA A 12 6.06 -12.81 12.78
CA ALA A 12 5.56 -13.85 13.69
C ALA A 12 6.00 -13.63 15.14
N ALA A 13 7.15 -12.98 15.35
CA ALA A 13 7.63 -12.55 16.66
C ALA A 13 7.01 -11.21 17.14
N GLY A 14 6.09 -10.62 16.38
CA GLY A 14 5.46 -9.33 16.67
C GLY A 14 6.35 -8.12 16.37
N ILE A 15 7.44 -8.31 15.64
CA ILE A 15 8.34 -7.23 15.22
C ILE A 15 7.72 -6.55 14.00
N THR A 16 7.64 -5.21 14.03
CA THR A 16 7.16 -4.42 12.90
C THR A 16 8.17 -4.48 11.74
N CYS A 17 7.71 -4.92 10.57
CA CYS A 17 8.49 -4.94 9.34
C CYS A 17 8.08 -3.80 8.41
N GLU A 18 9.02 -3.30 7.60
CA GLU A 18 8.75 -2.28 6.58
C GLU A 18 7.84 -2.81 5.46
N VAL A 19 7.94 -4.10 5.15
CA VAL A 19 7.07 -4.81 4.22
C VAL A 19 6.38 -5.93 4.96
N ASP A 20 5.04 -5.94 4.92
CA ASP A 20 4.23 -7.02 5.51
C ASP A 20 4.26 -8.25 4.57
N PRO A 21 4.90 -9.36 4.98
CA PRO A 21 5.01 -10.54 4.15
C PRO A 21 3.67 -11.25 3.94
N ALA A 22 2.75 -11.18 4.91
CA ALA A 22 1.42 -11.77 4.77
C ALA A 22 0.61 -11.01 3.72
N LEU A 23 0.70 -9.68 3.71
CA LEU A 23 0.06 -8.85 2.69
C LEU A 23 0.64 -9.11 1.29
N VAL A 24 1.97 -9.24 1.16
CA VAL A 24 2.64 -9.60 -0.09
C VAL A 24 2.15 -10.95 -0.61
N ASN A 25 2.03 -11.95 0.26
CA ASN A 25 1.57 -13.28 -0.12
C ASN A 25 0.13 -13.27 -0.66
N VAL A 26 -0.78 -12.57 0.03
CA VAL A 26 -2.17 -12.41 -0.41
C VAL A 26 -2.26 -11.71 -1.76
N LEU A 27 -1.53 -10.60 -1.94
CA LEU A 27 -1.55 -9.84 -3.20
C LEU A 27 -0.93 -10.63 -4.36
N THR A 28 0.08 -11.46 -4.08
CA THR A 28 0.68 -12.35 -5.10
C THR A 28 -0.32 -13.38 -5.62
N GLY A 29 -1.18 -13.91 -4.74
CA GLY A 29 -2.25 -14.84 -5.09
C GLY A 29 -3.49 -14.19 -5.71
N SER A 30 -3.60 -12.87 -5.67
CA SER A 30 -4.77 -12.11 -6.14
C SER A 30 -4.66 -11.66 -7.60
N LYS A 31 -3.77 -12.27 -8.39
CA LYS A 31 -3.58 -11.94 -9.81
C LYS A 31 -4.86 -12.20 -10.60
N THR A 32 -5.21 -11.26 -11.46
CA THR A 32 -6.40 -11.37 -12.31
C THR A 32 -6.10 -12.37 -13.42
N ASP A 33 -6.96 -13.38 -13.61
CA ASP A 33 -6.78 -14.38 -14.66
C ASP A 33 -6.72 -13.69 -16.04
N GLY A 34 -5.55 -13.78 -16.70
CA GLY A 34 -5.33 -13.26 -18.05
C GLY A 34 -4.69 -11.87 -18.14
N SER A 35 -4.39 -11.18 -17.03
CA SER A 35 -3.61 -9.94 -17.07
C SER A 35 -2.11 -10.20 -17.17
N SER A 36 -1.41 -9.33 -17.91
CA SER A 36 0.04 -9.34 -17.95
C SER A 36 0.63 -8.70 -16.68
N PRO A 37 1.85 -9.10 -16.25
CA PRO A 37 2.51 -8.48 -15.09
C PRO A 37 2.72 -6.97 -15.21
N GLU A 38 2.80 -6.45 -16.45
CA GLU A 38 2.94 -5.03 -16.72
C GLU A 38 1.62 -4.27 -16.53
N GLU A 39 0.48 -4.88 -16.90
CA GLU A 39 -0.84 -4.30 -16.68
C GLU A 39 -1.16 -4.22 -15.19
N ASP A 40 -0.90 -5.29 -14.43
CA ASP A 40 -1.09 -5.29 -12.97
C ASP A 40 -0.25 -4.19 -12.29
N TYR A 41 1.00 -4.02 -12.75
CA TYR A 41 1.86 -2.94 -12.27
C TYR A 41 1.28 -1.55 -12.59
N LYS A 42 0.77 -1.33 -13.81
CA LYS A 42 0.11 -0.07 -14.18
C LYS A 42 -1.11 0.20 -13.30
N VAL A 43 -1.90 -0.83 -13.01
CA VAL A 43 -3.05 -0.72 -12.08
C VAL A 43 -2.58 -0.31 -10.68
N ALA A 44 -1.48 -0.88 -10.18
CA ALA A 44 -0.90 -0.47 -8.89
C ALA A 44 -0.47 1.00 -8.88
N CYS A 45 0.18 1.49 -9.95
CA CYS A 45 0.52 2.91 -10.06
C CYS A 45 -0.72 3.81 -10.12
N LEU A 46 -1.72 3.44 -10.93
CA LEU A 46 -2.95 4.20 -11.07
C LEU A 46 -3.76 4.23 -9.76
N LEU A 47 -3.68 3.19 -8.94
CA LEU A 47 -4.27 3.18 -7.60
C LEU A 47 -3.67 4.29 -6.72
N LEU A 48 -2.35 4.46 -6.70
CA LEU A 48 -1.70 5.53 -5.94
C LEU A 48 -2.12 6.91 -6.45
N VAL A 49 -2.14 7.11 -7.77
CA VAL A 49 -2.60 8.36 -8.38
C VAL A 49 -4.05 8.66 -7.99
N PHE A 50 -4.92 7.65 -8.09
CA PHE A 50 -6.33 7.78 -7.73
C PHE A 50 -6.53 8.16 -6.26
N VAL A 51 -5.80 7.52 -5.34
CA VAL A 51 -5.86 7.87 -3.92
C VAL A 51 -5.37 9.30 -3.70
N ALA A 52 -4.24 9.70 -4.28
CA ALA A 52 -3.67 11.04 -4.12
C ALA A 52 -4.66 12.14 -4.55
N VAL A 53 -5.27 12.00 -5.73
CA VAL A 53 -6.25 13.00 -6.23
C VAL A 53 -7.59 12.94 -5.49
N SER A 54 -7.88 11.87 -4.76
CA SER A 54 -9.11 11.72 -3.98
C SER A 54 -9.01 12.28 -2.56
N LEU A 55 -7.80 12.43 -2.00
CA LEU A 55 -7.60 12.97 -0.65
C LEU A 55 -8.26 14.33 -0.41
N PRO A 56 -8.25 15.30 -1.35
CA PRO A 56 -8.92 16.59 -1.17
C PRO A 56 -10.44 16.48 -0.92
N LEU A 57 -11.08 15.40 -1.39
CA LEU A 57 -12.51 15.18 -1.14
C LEU A 57 -12.81 15.02 0.35
N LEU A 58 -11.85 14.48 1.12
CA LEU A 58 -11.98 14.29 2.58
C LEU A 58 -12.08 15.62 3.33
N ALA A 59 -11.54 16.72 2.78
CA ALA A 59 -11.61 18.04 3.40
C ALA A 59 -13.04 18.60 3.43
N SER A 60 -13.92 18.10 2.56
CA SER A 60 -15.35 18.48 2.54
C SER A 60 -16.20 17.63 3.49
N ASP A 61 -15.66 16.55 4.06
CA ASP A 61 -16.37 15.67 4.98
C ASP A 61 -16.29 16.23 6.42
N PRO A 62 -17.42 16.58 7.05
CA PRO A 62 -17.43 17.06 8.43
C PRO A 62 -16.92 16.02 9.45
N ALA A 63 -16.86 14.72 9.10
CA ALA A 63 -16.28 13.68 9.95
C ALA A 63 -14.73 13.64 9.90
N SER A 64 -14.09 14.37 8.99
CA SER A 64 -12.63 14.41 8.79
C SER A 64 -11.90 15.43 9.68
N VAL A 65 -12.56 16.00 10.68
CA VAL A 65 -11.95 16.99 11.58
C VAL A 65 -10.89 16.32 12.47
N TYR A 66 -9.70 16.92 12.52
CA TYR A 66 -8.46 16.38 13.14
C TYR A 66 -8.59 15.83 14.58
N GLN A 67 -9.56 16.32 15.36
CA GLN A 67 -9.77 15.89 16.75
C GLN A 67 -10.81 14.80 16.93
N CYS A 68 -11.59 14.50 15.90
CA CYS A 68 -12.75 13.61 15.96
C CYS A 68 -12.82 12.82 14.65
N TYR A 69 -11.69 12.24 14.20
CA TYR A 69 -11.59 11.40 12.98
C TYR A 69 -12.50 10.15 13.09
N ASN A 70 -13.82 10.36 13.16
CA ASN A 70 -14.85 9.35 13.32
C ASN A 70 -14.93 8.45 12.08
N ASN A 71 -14.41 8.95 10.96
CA ASN A 71 -14.26 8.23 9.70
C ASN A 71 -12.91 7.51 9.54
N ASN A 72 -12.07 7.47 10.59
CA ASN A 72 -10.78 6.77 10.60
C ASN A 72 -9.78 7.20 9.51
N ILE A 73 -9.86 8.43 8.99
CA ILE A 73 -8.97 8.87 7.88
C ILE A 73 -7.49 8.83 8.22
N HIS A 74 -7.13 8.88 9.51
CA HIS A 74 -5.75 8.69 9.97
C HIS A 74 -5.20 7.29 9.64
N CYS A 75 -6.06 6.27 9.49
CA CYS A 75 -5.66 4.93 9.06
C CYS A 75 -5.20 4.89 7.59
N LEU A 76 -5.58 5.88 6.77
CA LEU A 76 -5.14 5.95 5.37
C LEU A 76 -3.62 6.03 5.27
N ALA A 77 -2.94 6.72 6.18
CA ALA A 77 -1.48 6.76 6.20
C ALA A 77 -0.88 5.35 6.29
N LYS A 78 -1.41 4.52 7.20
CA LYS A 78 -0.96 3.13 7.35
C LYS A 78 -1.31 2.31 6.11
N ALA A 79 -2.52 2.47 5.58
CA ALA A 79 -2.98 1.73 4.40
C ALA A 79 -2.12 2.06 3.15
N ILE A 80 -1.90 3.34 2.85
CA ILE A 80 -1.11 3.80 1.71
C ILE A 80 0.31 3.22 1.78
N ILE A 81 0.98 3.33 2.93
CA ILE A 81 2.34 2.83 3.10
C ILE A 81 2.41 1.31 2.89
N HIS A 82 1.60 0.53 3.62
CA HIS A 82 1.71 -0.93 3.60
C HIS A 82 1.23 -1.54 2.28
N VAL A 83 0.14 -1.02 1.71
CA VAL A 83 -0.38 -1.51 0.42
C VAL A 83 0.60 -1.18 -0.71
N SER A 84 1.17 0.03 -0.73
CA SER A 84 2.18 0.40 -1.73
C SER A 84 3.45 -0.46 -1.58
N ALA A 85 3.95 -0.63 -0.35
CA ALA A 85 5.10 -1.46 -0.07
C ALA A 85 4.90 -2.89 -0.55
N ALA A 86 3.72 -3.48 -0.29
CA ALA A 86 3.42 -4.83 -0.72
C ALA A 86 3.25 -4.94 -2.25
N LEU A 87 2.47 -4.07 -2.90
CA LEU A 87 2.27 -4.06 -4.35
C LEU A 87 3.59 -3.91 -5.12
N PHE A 88 4.41 -2.92 -4.76
CA PHE A 88 5.68 -2.71 -5.44
C PHE A 88 6.72 -3.77 -5.11
N THR A 89 6.62 -4.45 -3.96
CA THR A 89 7.41 -5.66 -3.70
C THR A 89 7.01 -6.80 -4.62
N VAL A 90 5.70 -7.04 -4.82
CA VAL A 90 5.18 -8.07 -5.75
C VAL A 90 5.66 -7.83 -7.18
N HIS A 91 5.68 -6.56 -7.62
CA HIS A 91 6.13 -6.18 -8.97
C HIS A 91 7.64 -5.96 -9.09
N ASN A 92 8.41 -6.17 -8.02
CA ASN A 92 9.86 -5.95 -7.96
C ASN A 92 10.27 -4.53 -8.39
N LYS A 93 9.60 -3.51 -7.83
CA LYS A 93 9.81 -2.09 -8.09
C LYS A 93 10.27 -1.36 -6.83
N ASN A 94 10.87 -0.18 -7.03
CA ASN A 94 11.33 0.65 -5.91
C ASN A 94 10.14 1.34 -5.23
N ILE A 95 9.94 1.04 -3.94
CA ILE A 95 8.83 1.58 -3.13
C ILE A 95 9.00 3.09 -2.90
N GLU A 96 10.20 3.53 -2.57
CA GLU A 96 10.52 4.91 -2.22
C GLU A 96 10.21 5.88 -3.38
N THR A 97 10.55 5.50 -4.62
CA THR A 97 10.25 6.31 -5.80
C THR A 97 8.74 6.56 -5.95
N HIS A 98 7.91 5.52 -5.83
CA HIS A 98 6.47 5.65 -6.01
C HIS A 98 5.80 6.40 -4.85
N LEU A 99 6.29 6.21 -3.62
CA LEU A 99 5.81 6.98 -2.48
C LEU A 99 6.20 8.47 -2.57
N LYS A 100 7.36 8.79 -3.15
CA LYS A 100 7.72 10.18 -3.46
C LYS A 100 6.78 10.78 -4.51
N GLU A 101 6.48 10.04 -5.57
CA GLU A 101 5.51 10.48 -6.58
C GLU A 101 4.11 10.71 -5.98
N PHE A 102 3.69 9.89 -5.02
CA PHE A 102 2.41 10.06 -4.32
C PHE A 102 2.35 11.35 -3.48
N LEU A 103 3.48 11.83 -2.98
CA LEU A 103 3.56 13.00 -2.10
C LEU A 103 3.72 14.34 -2.87
N LEU A 104 4.05 14.27 -4.17
CA LEU A 104 4.23 15.44 -5.04
C LEU A 104 2.89 15.96 -5.56
#